data_AF-A0A2H0UVQ8-F1
#
_entry.id   AF-A0A2H0UVQ8-F1
#
_cell.length_a   1.000
_cell.length_b   1.000
_cell.length_c   1.000
_cell.angle_alpha   90.00
_cell.angle_beta   90.00
_cell.angle_gamma   90.00
#
_symmetry.space_group_name_H-M   'P 1'
#
loop_
_entity.id
_entity.type
_entity.pdbx_description
1 polymer ?
#
loop_
_entity_poly.entity_id
_entity_poly.type
_entity_poly.pdbx_seq_one_letter_code
_entity_poly.pdbx_strand_id
1 'polypeptide(L)'
;MNYKKILLISGSVIFLGVILFFGSNFLEKVPQASLSEITQNKVLYIINKGNGEINEYQIEISQDSTVFSLLETLSQREKFELSSTFYKGMGVFVETIGTVKNGTEGKYWQYFINDKLGEVAADKKTIKEGDKIEWRFEVPPDF
;
A
#
# COMPACT_ATOMS: atom_id res chain seq x y z
N MET A 1 -59.15 -19.24 -38.65
CA MET A 1 -57.98 -18.36 -38.44
C MET A 1 -56.89 -19.18 -37.78
N ASN A 2 -55.66 -19.01 -38.24
CA ASN A 2 -54.55 -19.97 -38.21
C ASN A 2 -54.17 -20.61 -36.86
N TYR A 3 -53.88 -21.91 -36.94
CA TYR A 3 -53.25 -22.75 -35.94
C TYR A 3 -51.81 -22.29 -35.66
N LYS A 4 -51.49 -21.94 -34.41
CA LYS A 4 -50.11 -22.02 -33.92
C LYS A 4 -49.91 -23.38 -33.27
N LYS A 5 -48.81 -23.99 -33.71
CA LYS A 5 -48.43 -25.40 -33.64
C LYS A 5 -47.94 -25.83 -32.25
N ILE A 6 -48.41 -27.03 -31.87
CA ILE A 6 -47.65 -28.18 -31.29
C ILE A 6 -47.10 -27.97 -29.86
N LEU A 7 -47.76 -28.53 -28.82
CA LEU A 7 -47.61 -29.87 -28.20
C LEU A 7 -46.20 -30.12 -27.59
N LEU A 8 -46.07 -30.10 -26.26
CA LEU A 8 -45.96 -31.26 -25.33
C LEU A 8 -44.70 -32.12 -25.62
N ILE A 9 -43.81 -32.48 -24.68
CA ILE A 9 -44.01 -33.43 -23.57
C ILE A 9 -42.82 -33.35 -22.59
N SER A 10 -43.10 -33.69 -21.33
CA SER A 10 -42.28 -33.87 -20.13
C SER A 10 -40.91 -34.56 -20.24
N GLY A 11 -40.03 -34.23 -19.27
CA GLY A 11 -38.94 -35.08 -18.76
C GLY A 11 -38.00 -34.26 -17.87
N SER A 12 -38.21 -34.20 -16.56
CA SER A 12 -37.60 -35.08 -15.55
C SER A 12 -36.06 -35.18 -15.63
N VAL A 13 -35.41 -34.61 -14.61
CA VAL A 13 -34.17 -35.07 -13.95
C VAL A 13 -32.89 -35.07 -14.80
N ILE A 14 -31.77 -34.81 -14.12
CA ILE A 14 -30.38 -35.01 -14.55
C ILE A 14 -29.75 -33.80 -15.26
N PHE A 15 -29.33 -32.81 -14.45
CA PHE A 15 -28.06 -32.11 -14.72
C PHE A 15 -27.12 -32.20 -13.50
N LEU A 16 -27.13 -33.36 -12.83
CA LEU A 16 -26.10 -33.79 -11.88
C LEU A 16 -25.06 -34.73 -12.55
N GLY A 17 -25.18 -34.95 -13.86
CA GLY A 17 -24.36 -35.90 -14.63
C GLY A 17 -23.44 -35.29 -15.69
N VAL A 18 -23.37 -33.97 -15.84
CA VAL A 18 -22.48 -33.33 -16.85
C VAL A 18 -21.13 -32.89 -16.27
N ILE A 19 -21.00 -32.83 -14.94
CA ILE A 19 -19.72 -32.45 -14.30
C ILE A 19 -18.71 -33.61 -14.30
N LEU A 20 -19.14 -34.87 -14.50
CA LEU A 20 -18.25 -36.04 -14.43
C LEU A 20 -17.83 -36.63 -15.79
N PHE A 21 -18.26 -36.05 -16.92
CA PHE A 21 -17.88 -36.54 -18.26
C PHE A 21 -17.21 -35.50 -19.17
N PHE A 22 -16.98 -34.27 -18.68
CA PHE A 22 -15.89 -33.42 -19.17
C PHE A 22 -14.66 -33.67 -18.29
N GLY A 23 -14.17 -34.90 -18.44
CA GLY A 23 -13.03 -35.43 -17.72
C GLY A 23 -11.75 -34.62 -17.98
N SER A 24 -10.96 -34.59 -16.91
CA SER A 24 -9.50 -34.72 -16.88
C SER A 24 -8.60 -33.66 -17.54
N ASN A 25 -9.08 -32.84 -18.47
CA ASN A 25 -8.23 -31.86 -19.17
C ASN A 25 -8.41 -30.41 -18.67
N PHE A 26 -9.38 -30.16 -17.79
CA PHE A 26 -9.59 -28.82 -17.23
C PHE A 26 -8.81 -28.56 -15.92
N LEU A 27 -8.19 -29.59 -15.33
CA LEU A 27 -7.38 -29.44 -14.11
C LEU A 27 -5.87 -29.31 -14.38
N GLU A 28 -5.41 -29.46 -15.62
CA GLU A 28 -3.98 -29.33 -15.96
C GLU A 28 -3.59 -27.90 -16.38
N LYS A 29 -4.58 -27.02 -16.58
CA LYS A 29 -4.37 -25.65 -17.07
C LYS A 29 -4.96 -24.59 -16.16
N VAL A 30 -5.00 -24.85 -14.85
CA VAL A 30 -5.05 -23.74 -13.88
C VAL A 30 -3.67 -23.09 -13.96
N PRO A 31 -3.55 -21.81 -14.40
CA PRO A 31 -2.27 -21.12 -14.37
C PRO A 31 -1.79 -21.11 -12.92
N GLN A 32 -0.66 -21.74 -12.66
CA GLN A 32 0.05 -21.68 -11.37
C GLN A 32 0.54 -20.25 -11.02
N ALA A 33 0.13 -19.26 -11.80
CA ALA A 33 0.35 -17.83 -11.59
C ALA A 33 -0.65 -17.16 -10.63
N SER A 34 -1.65 -17.88 -10.08
CA SER A 34 -2.59 -17.29 -9.10
C SER A 34 -2.16 -17.44 -7.64
N LEU A 35 -1.06 -18.14 -7.34
CA LEU A 35 -0.50 -18.25 -5.99
C LEU A 35 0.63 -17.24 -5.71
N SER A 36 1.13 -16.55 -6.75
CA SER A 36 2.12 -15.48 -6.65
C SER A 36 1.50 -14.09 -6.40
N GLU A 37 0.17 -13.96 -6.38
CA GLU A 37 -0.55 -12.70 -6.13
C GLU A 37 -1.07 -12.53 -4.68
N ILE A 38 -0.68 -13.39 -3.73
CA ILE A 38 -1.22 -13.38 -2.35
C ILE A 38 -0.22 -12.96 -1.25
N THR A 39 0.85 -12.25 -1.60
CA THR A 39 1.66 -11.53 -0.58
C THR A 39 2.09 -10.19 -1.16
N GLN A 40 1.16 -9.24 -1.21
CA GLN A 40 1.52 -7.87 -1.57
C GLN A 40 2.22 -7.25 -0.36
N ASN A 41 3.55 -7.34 -0.34
CA ASN A 41 4.41 -6.82 0.72
C ASN A 41 4.32 -5.29 0.76
N LYS A 42 3.26 -4.78 1.38
CA LYS A 42 2.88 -3.38 1.41
C LYS A 42 2.77 -2.89 2.84
N VAL A 43 2.92 -1.58 2.98
CA VAL A 43 2.71 -0.85 4.23
C VAL A 43 1.76 0.31 4.01
N LEU A 44 1.09 0.70 5.10
CA LEU A 44 0.36 1.96 5.16
C LEU A 44 1.37 3.08 5.44
N TYR A 45 1.40 4.08 4.56
CA TYR A 45 2.30 5.22 4.66
C TYR A 45 1.49 6.51 4.63
N ILE A 46 1.59 7.30 5.69
CA ILE A 46 0.76 8.48 5.92
C ILE A 46 1.64 9.72 5.98
N ILE A 47 1.20 10.80 5.32
CA ILE A 47 1.78 12.13 5.44
C ILE A 47 0.70 13.05 6.01
N ASN A 48 0.84 13.42 7.27
CA ASN A 48 -0.04 14.31 8.01
C ASN A 48 0.63 15.68 8.16
N LYS A 49 0.20 16.64 7.35
CA LYS A 49 0.72 18.02 7.31
C LYS A 49 0.14 18.91 8.42
N GLY A 50 -0.69 18.35 9.29
CA GLY A 50 -1.48 19.09 10.26
C GLY A 50 -2.75 19.70 9.67
N ASN A 51 -3.59 20.31 10.51
CA ASN A 51 -4.83 21.00 10.12
C ASN A 51 -5.80 20.15 9.28
N GLY A 52 -5.77 18.82 9.43
CA GLY A 52 -6.62 17.89 8.70
C GLY A 52 -6.14 17.54 7.29
N GLU A 53 -5.00 18.07 6.83
CA GLU A 53 -4.40 17.69 5.55
C GLU A 53 -3.59 16.40 5.71
N ILE A 54 -4.22 15.27 5.36
CA ILE A 54 -3.66 13.93 5.48
C ILE A 54 -3.68 13.24 4.12
N ASN A 55 -2.55 12.68 3.71
CA ASN A 55 -2.42 11.81 2.55
C ASN A 55 -2.05 10.40 3.02
N GLU A 56 -2.77 9.39 2.52
CA GLU A 56 -2.54 7.99 2.84
C GLU A 56 -2.19 7.19 1.58
N TYR A 57 -1.21 6.31 1.72
CA TYR A 57 -0.70 5.50 0.62
C TYR A 57 -0.53 4.05 1.04
N GLN A 58 -0.85 3.14 0.12
CA GLN A 58 -0.34 1.78 0.15
C GLN A 58 0.89 1.72 -0.76
N ILE A 59 2.03 1.35 -0.22
CA ILE A 59 3.31 1.31 -0.94
C ILE A 59 4.00 -0.02 -0.71
N GLU A 60 4.53 -0.58 -1.79
CA GLU A 60 5.28 -1.84 -1.76
C GLU A 60 6.65 -1.62 -1.13
N ILE A 61 7.11 -2.61 -0.35
CA ILE A 61 8.41 -2.59 0.30
C ILE A 61 9.29 -3.73 -0.23
N SER A 62 10.58 -3.46 -0.26
CA SER A 62 11.66 -4.43 -0.46
C SER A 62 12.42 -4.66 0.85
N GLN A 63 13.31 -5.64 0.88
CA GLN A 63 14.09 -6.02 2.08
C GLN A 63 14.87 -4.84 2.70
N ASP A 64 15.31 -3.89 1.89
CA ASP A 64 16.14 -2.75 2.32
C ASP A 64 15.36 -1.43 2.36
N SER A 65 14.03 -1.48 2.28
CA SER A 65 13.21 -0.29 2.35
C SER A 65 13.33 0.38 3.72
N THR A 66 13.58 1.69 3.69
CA THR A 66 13.64 2.54 4.87
C THR A 66 12.48 3.53 4.85
N VAL A 67 12.21 4.18 5.99
CA VAL A 67 11.22 5.27 6.06
C VAL A 67 11.52 6.33 5.01
N PHE A 68 12.77 6.76 4.89
CA PHE A 68 13.12 7.80 3.93
C PHE A 68 13.02 7.32 2.46
N SER A 69 13.46 6.11 2.13
CA SER A 69 13.40 5.64 0.74
C SER A 69 11.97 5.48 0.22
N LEU A 70 11.03 5.12 1.09
CA LEU A 70 9.61 5.11 0.73
C LEU A 70 9.07 6.54 0.55
N LEU A 71 9.50 7.51 1.36
CA LEU A 71 9.16 8.92 1.15
C LEU A 71 9.67 9.43 -0.21
N GLU A 72 10.90 9.09 -0.59
CA GLU A 72 11.47 9.43 -1.90
C GLU A 72 10.66 8.82 -3.04
N THR A 73 10.27 7.55 -2.90
CA THR A 73 9.43 6.84 -3.88
C THR A 73 8.08 7.54 -4.05
N LEU A 74 7.43 7.91 -2.95
CA LEU A 74 6.17 8.65 -2.97
C LEU A 74 6.33 10.04 -3.58
N SER A 75 7.42 10.76 -3.27
CA SER A 75 7.71 12.07 -3.86
C SER A 75 7.79 12.00 -5.38
N GLN A 76 8.46 10.98 -5.91
CA GLN A 76 8.57 10.77 -7.36
C GLN A 76 7.21 10.37 -7.97
N ARG A 77 6.49 9.45 -7.33
CA ARG A 77 5.21 8.92 -7.81
C ARG A 77 4.11 9.97 -7.85
N GLU A 78 3.98 10.72 -6.76
CA GLU A 78 2.93 11.73 -6.55
C GLU A 78 3.36 13.14 -6.99
N LYS A 79 4.63 13.32 -7.37
CA LYS A 79 5.22 14.57 -7.86
C LYS A 79 5.14 15.73 -6.86
N PHE A 80 5.37 15.45 -5.58
CA PHE A 80 5.51 16.48 -4.55
C PHE A 80 6.98 16.81 -4.28
N GLU A 81 7.25 18.05 -3.87
CA GLU A 81 8.60 18.49 -3.48
C GLU A 81 9.07 17.75 -2.22
N LEU A 82 10.28 17.22 -2.26
CA LEU A 82 10.95 16.62 -1.12
C LEU A 82 12.35 17.23 -1.03
N SER A 83 12.66 17.91 0.06
CA SER A 83 14.00 18.42 0.34
C SER A 83 14.54 17.83 1.64
N SER A 84 15.83 17.53 1.64
CA SER A 84 16.51 16.97 2.80
C SER A 84 18.01 17.27 2.78
N THR A 85 18.62 17.28 3.96
CA THR A 85 20.06 17.43 4.13
C THR A 85 20.62 16.15 4.75
N PHE A 86 21.68 15.59 4.16
CA PHE A 86 22.41 14.47 4.74
C PHE A 86 23.53 14.96 5.65
N TYR A 87 23.50 14.53 6.91
CA TYR A 87 24.55 14.80 7.87
C TYR A 87 25.35 13.53 8.15
N LYS A 88 26.65 13.54 7.81
CA LYS A 88 27.54 12.39 8.03
C LYS A 88 27.51 11.95 9.50
N GLY A 89 27.28 10.66 9.72
CA GLY A 89 27.14 10.08 11.06
C GLY A 89 25.73 10.13 11.64
N MET A 90 24.96 11.19 11.38
CA MET A 90 23.60 11.37 11.90
C MET A 90 22.53 10.76 10.98
N GLY A 91 22.66 10.93 9.67
CA GLY A 91 21.69 10.46 8.66
C GLY A 91 20.97 11.62 7.98
N VAL A 92 19.84 11.33 7.34
CA VAL A 92 19.03 12.30 6.61
C VAL A 92 18.14 13.10 7.56
N PHE A 93 18.16 14.42 7.40
CA PHE A 93 17.19 15.34 7.98
C PHE A 93 16.24 15.82 6.89
N VAL A 94 14.97 15.44 6.98
CA VAL A 94 13.92 15.89 6.04
C VAL A 94 13.52 17.31 6.39
N GLU A 95 13.55 18.22 5.42
CA GLU A 95 13.30 19.65 5.61
C GLU A 95 11.93 20.06 5.08
N THR A 96 11.51 19.49 3.96
CA THR A 96 10.26 19.85 3.26
C THR A 96 9.59 18.59 2.71
N ILE A 97 8.27 18.48 2.90
CA ILE A 97 7.42 17.48 2.25
C ILE A 97 6.21 18.21 1.62
N GLY A 98 6.11 18.16 0.30
CA GLY A 98 5.18 18.97 -0.47
C GLY A 98 5.43 20.46 -0.25
N THR A 99 4.39 21.19 0.13
CA THR A 99 4.45 22.64 0.37
C THR A 99 4.84 23.02 1.81
N VAL A 100 5.08 22.03 2.67
CA VAL A 100 5.27 22.24 4.11
C VAL A 100 6.72 22.06 4.50
N LYS A 101 7.30 23.15 5.01
CA LYS A 101 8.69 23.25 5.46
C LYS A 101 8.79 23.32 6.98
N ASN A 102 9.80 22.63 7.52
CA ASN A 102 10.19 22.71 8.93
C ASN A 102 10.36 24.13 9.45
N GLY A 103 10.06 24.31 10.74
CA GLY A 103 10.18 25.59 11.45
C GLY A 103 8.96 26.50 11.36
N THR A 104 8.03 26.23 10.45
CA THR A 104 6.74 26.94 10.40
C THR A 104 5.97 26.66 11.69
N GLU A 105 5.59 27.70 12.44
CA GLU A 105 4.88 27.58 13.73
C GLU A 105 5.60 26.70 14.78
N GLY A 106 6.93 26.56 14.70
CA GLY A 106 7.70 25.70 15.61
C GLY A 106 7.48 24.20 15.38
N LYS A 107 6.82 23.83 14.27
CA LYS A 107 6.55 22.44 13.91
C LYS A 107 7.66 21.88 13.02
N TYR A 108 7.88 20.59 13.15
CA TYR A 108 8.89 19.84 12.42
C TYR A 108 8.31 18.51 11.96
N TRP A 109 8.81 18.04 10.82
CA TRP A 109 8.55 16.73 10.28
C TRP A 109 9.16 15.65 11.19
N GLN A 110 8.29 14.84 11.76
CA GLN A 110 8.64 13.73 12.65
C GLN A 110 8.00 12.46 12.09
N TYR A 111 8.73 11.34 12.06
CA TYR A 111 8.17 10.09 11.60
C TYR A 111 7.86 9.15 12.77
N PHE A 112 6.84 8.33 12.58
CA PHE A 112 6.34 7.35 13.53
C PHE A 112 6.20 6.00 12.82
N ILE A 113 6.45 4.93 13.57
CA ILE A 113 6.16 3.56 13.14
C ILE A 113 5.26 2.95 14.20
N ASN A 114 4.05 2.54 13.81
CA ASN A 114 3.04 2.00 14.71
C ASN A 114 2.82 2.91 15.93
N ASP A 115 2.65 4.21 15.68
CA ASP A 115 2.45 5.27 16.67
C ASP A 115 3.63 5.53 17.63
N LYS A 116 4.78 4.89 17.41
CA LYS A 116 6.01 5.15 18.15
C LYS A 116 6.93 6.10 17.37
N LEU A 117 7.38 7.17 18.02
CA LEU A 117 8.33 8.14 17.45
C LEU A 117 9.62 7.45 16.99
N GLY A 118 10.14 7.87 15.85
CA GLY A 118 11.40 7.40 15.29
C GLY A 118 12.60 7.66 16.20
N GLU A 119 13.38 6.61 16.46
CA GLU A 119 14.57 6.67 17.36
C GLU A 119 15.89 6.91 16.61
N VAL A 120 15.90 6.77 15.28
CA VAL A 120 17.07 6.99 14.41
C VAL A 120 16.64 7.78 13.17
N ALA A 121 17.58 8.27 12.37
CA ALA A 121 17.25 8.96 11.13
C ALA A 121 16.45 8.05 10.17
N ALA A 122 15.54 8.65 9.39
CA ALA A 122 14.59 7.92 8.55
C ALA A 122 15.25 7.08 7.45
N ASP A 123 16.45 7.45 7.01
CA ASP A 123 17.30 6.70 6.06
C ASP A 123 17.97 5.47 6.68
N LYS A 124 17.91 5.32 8.00
CA LYS A 124 18.49 4.19 8.75
C LYS A 124 17.43 3.25 9.33
N LYS A 125 16.16 3.68 9.35
CA LYS A 125 15.08 2.89 9.92
C LYS A 125 14.45 2.01 8.84
N THR A 126 14.77 0.72 8.87
CA THR A 126 14.16 -0.29 7.99
C THR A 126 12.69 -0.54 8.36
N ILE A 127 11.91 -0.93 7.36
CA ILE A 127 10.48 -1.19 7.44
C ILE A 127 10.22 -2.68 7.22
N LYS A 128 9.19 -3.21 7.88
CA LYS A 128 8.68 -4.57 7.65
C LYS A 128 7.22 -4.54 7.23
N GLU A 129 6.77 -5.65 6.66
CA GLU A 129 5.38 -5.86 6.28
C GLU A 129 4.44 -5.60 7.47
N GLY A 130 3.32 -4.93 7.19
CA GLY A 130 2.31 -4.60 8.19
C GLY A 130 2.62 -3.41 9.10
N ASP A 131 3.80 -2.78 8.97
CA ASP A 131 4.05 -1.51 9.66
C ASP A 131 3.11 -0.41 9.13
N LYS A 132 2.65 0.45 10.05
CA LYS A 132 2.07 1.75 9.73
C LYS A 132 3.13 2.82 9.93
N ILE A 133 3.46 3.54 8.86
CA ILE A 133 4.41 4.64 8.89
C ILE A 133 3.63 5.95 8.76
N GLU A 134 3.95 6.93 9.60
CA GLU A 134 3.33 8.24 9.55
C GLU A 134 4.37 9.34 9.71
N TRP A 135 4.41 10.29 8.77
CA TRP A 135 5.06 11.58 8.97
C TRP A 135 4.04 12.57 9.52
N ARG A 136 4.34 13.20 10.66
CA ARG A 136 3.53 14.24 11.29
C ARG A 136 4.28 15.56 11.27
N PHE A 137 3.60 16.61 10.83
CA PHE A 137 4.10 17.98 10.95
C PHE A 137 3.53 18.62 12.23
N GLU A 138 4.27 18.47 13.33
CA GLU A 138 3.81 18.88 14.65
C GLU A 138 4.96 19.45 15.49
N VAL A 139 4.61 20.08 16.62
CA VAL A 139 5.60 20.55 17.59
C VAL A 139 6.28 19.31 18.19
N PRO A 140 7.61 19.23 18.22
CA PRO A 140 8.31 18.12 18.85
C PRO A 140 7.91 17.95 20.31
N PRO A 141 7.84 16.72 20.84
CA PRO A 141 7.58 16.51 22.26
C PRO A 141 8.73 17.06 23.11
N ASP A 142 8.40 17.49 24.33
CA ASP A 142 9.41 17.79 25.35
C ASP A 142 10.11 16.48 25.75
N PHE A 143 11.45 16.47 25.74
CA PHE A 143 12.29 15.31 26.10
C PHE A 143 12.90 15.44 27.49
#